data_AF-A0A0G0TQ32-F1
#
_entry.id   AF-A0A0G0TQ32-F1
#
_cell.length_a   1.000
_cell.length_b   1.000
_cell.length_c   1.000
_cell.angle_alpha   90.00
_cell.angle_beta   90.00
_cell.angle_gamma   90.00
#
_symmetry.space_group_name_H-M   'P 1'
#
loop_
_entity.id
_entity.type
_entity.pdbx_description
1 polymer ?
#
loop_
_entity_poly.entity_id
_entity_poly.type
_entity_poly.pdbx_seq_one_letter_code
_entity_poly.pdbx_strand_id
1 'polypeptide(L)'
;MPEPSQERLMKDAIRVLNNPFWINGLEAGKVHQRLHDDHDGTHAGTLNVLIGPDGDCHTWNDGQPGQSLRFRVPVLGGGMSPRVRNALMMLAFAIKLDNEDYPQRSEDLE
;
A
#
# COMPACT_ATOMS: atom_id res chain seq x y z
N MET A 1 -25.83 -4.64 -5.63
CA MET A 1 -25.72 -3.29 -6.23
C MET A 1 -25.31 -3.47 -7.69
N PRO A 2 -25.75 -2.63 -8.63
CA PRO A 2 -25.24 -2.71 -10.00
C PRO A 2 -23.73 -2.47 -10.03
N GLU A 3 -23.02 -3.21 -10.87
CA GLU A 3 -21.59 -3.01 -11.11
C GLU A 3 -21.32 -1.56 -11.56
N PRO A 4 -20.30 -0.89 -11.02
CA PRO A 4 -19.95 0.46 -11.45
C PRO A 4 -19.44 0.45 -12.90
N SER A 5 -19.83 1.45 -13.68
CA SER A 5 -19.26 1.65 -15.02
C SER A 5 -17.78 2.02 -14.95
N GLN A 6 -17.03 1.76 -16.02
CA GLN A 6 -15.62 2.16 -16.13
C GLN A 6 -15.43 3.68 -15.93
N GLU A 7 -16.33 4.48 -16.49
CA GLU A 7 -16.31 5.93 -16.31
C GLU A 7 -16.46 6.33 -14.83
N ARG A 8 -17.35 5.66 -14.09
CA ARG A 8 -17.54 5.88 -12.66
C ARG A 8 -16.29 5.48 -11.87
N LEU A 9 -15.72 4.32 -12.16
CA LEU A 9 -14.49 3.84 -11.52
C LEU A 9 -13.34 4.83 -11.73
N MET A 10 -13.17 5.36 -12.94
CA MET A 10 -12.14 6.37 -13.24
C MET A 10 -12.35 7.67 -12.46
N LYS A 11 -13.59 8.15 -12.36
CA LYS A 11 -13.92 9.33 -11.55
C LYS A 11 -13.61 9.11 -10.07
N ASP A 12 -13.97 7.93 -9.55
CA ASP A 12 -13.70 7.57 -8.16
C ASP A 12 -12.19 7.41 -7.90
N ALA A 13 -11.43 6.79 -8.79
CA ALA A 13 -9.98 6.68 -8.69
C ALA A 13 -9.30 8.06 -8.64
N ILE A 14 -9.67 8.97 -9.55
CA ILE A 14 -9.15 10.35 -9.56
C ILE A 14 -9.51 11.07 -8.25
N ARG A 15 -10.75 10.90 -7.77
CA ARG A 15 -11.21 11.49 -6.50
C ARG A 15 -10.38 10.98 -5.32
N VAL A 16 -10.15 9.69 -5.22
CA VAL A 16 -9.32 9.08 -4.17
C VAL A 16 -7.88 9.60 -4.24
N LEU A 17 -7.25 9.58 -5.42
CA LEU A 17 -5.85 9.98 -5.56
C LEU A 17 -5.60 11.46 -5.27
N ASN A 18 -6.57 12.35 -5.55
CA ASN A 18 -6.41 13.79 -5.36
C ASN A 18 -6.68 14.28 -3.92
N ASN A 19 -7.27 13.47 -3.05
CA ASN A 19 -7.64 13.90 -1.71
C ASN A 19 -6.82 13.10 -0.69
N PRO A 20 -6.06 13.71 0.23
CA PRO A 20 -5.42 12.97 1.32
C PRO A 20 -6.48 12.24 2.16
N PHE A 21 -6.25 10.96 2.45
CA PHE A 21 -7.14 10.16 3.29
C PHE A 21 -6.36 9.18 4.17
N TRP A 22 -7.08 8.62 5.14
CA TRP A 22 -6.69 7.45 5.90
C TRP A 22 -7.79 6.39 5.74
N ILE A 23 -7.42 5.16 5.39
CA ILE A 23 -8.40 4.08 5.25
C ILE A 23 -8.60 3.44 6.62
N ASN A 24 -9.86 3.33 7.04
CA ASN A 24 -10.21 2.65 8.28
C ASN A 24 -9.71 1.20 8.25
N GLY A 25 -9.05 0.76 9.32
CA GLY A 25 -8.46 -0.58 9.42
C GLY A 25 -7.00 -0.67 8.96
N LEU A 26 -6.40 0.43 8.49
CA LEU A 26 -4.94 0.54 8.39
C LEU A 26 -4.38 1.13 9.68
N GLU A 27 -3.35 0.50 10.21
CA GLU A 27 -2.67 0.90 11.44
C GLU A 27 -1.33 1.55 11.10
N ALA A 28 -1.03 2.69 11.73
CA ALA A 28 0.28 3.32 11.60
C ALA A 28 1.36 2.43 12.22
N GLY A 29 2.54 2.40 11.60
CA GLY A 29 3.66 1.58 12.10
C GLY A 29 3.59 0.10 11.72
N LYS A 30 2.47 -0.37 11.15
CA LYS A 30 2.32 -1.75 10.66
C LYS A 30 2.80 -1.88 9.22
N VAL A 31 3.61 -2.90 8.96
CA VAL A 31 4.01 -3.25 7.60
C VAL A 31 2.92 -4.12 6.98
N HIS A 32 2.44 -3.71 5.81
CA HIS A 32 1.59 -4.48 4.93
C HIS A 32 2.46 -5.11 3.85
N GLN A 33 2.64 -6.42 3.92
CA GLN A 33 3.54 -7.19 3.09
C GLN A 33 2.77 -8.21 2.24
N ARG A 34 3.21 -8.41 1.01
CA ARG A 34 2.70 -9.44 0.11
C ARG A 34 3.84 -10.02 -0.74
N LEU A 35 3.98 -11.34 -0.77
CA LEU A 35 4.83 -12.05 -1.73
C LEU A 35 4.26 -11.95 -3.16
N HIS A 36 5.11 -11.66 -4.15
CA HIS A 36 4.71 -11.63 -5.56
C HIS A 36 4.48 -13.05 -6.11
N ASP A 37 3.69 -13.18 -7.18
CA ASP A 37 3.29 -14.49 -7.72
C ASP A 37 4.43 -15.25 -8.43
N ASP A 38 5.44 -14.53 -8.94
CA ASP A 38 6.52 -15.07 -9.80
C ASP A 38 7.76 -15.47 -9.00
N HIS A 39 7.58 -16.05 -7.81
CA HIS A 39 8.67 -16.35 -6.89
C HIS A 39 9.33 -17.72 -7.10
N ASP A 40 8.85 -18.53 -8.06
CA ASP A 40 9.38 -19.87 -8.40
C ASP A 40 9.63 -20.81 -7.19
N GLY A 41 8.87 -20.64 -6.10
CA GLY A 41 9.05 -21.40 -4.85
C GLY A 41 10.23 -20.94 -3.98
N THR A 42 10.92 -19.85 -4.34
CA THR A 42 12.02 -19.26 -3.55
C THR A 42 11.51 -18.46 -2.34
N HIS A 43 10.30 -17.91 -2.44
CA HIS A 43 9.67 -16.99 -1.47
C HIS A 43 10.44 -15.67 -1.31
N ALA A 44 11.34 -15.35 -2.25
CA ALA A 44 11.91 -14.02 -2.39
C ALA A 44 10.95 -13.12 -3.19
N GLY A 45 11.04 -11.80 -3.03
CA GLY A 45 10.28 -10.84 -3.81
C GLY A 45 9.00 -10.34 -3.13
N THR A 46 9.15 -9.74 -1.96
CA THR A 46 8.03 -9.17 -1.19
C THR A 46 7.82 -7.70 -1.53
N LEU A 47 6.56 -7.30 -1.71
CA LEU A 47 6.16 -5.90 -1.78
C LEU A 47 5.72 -5.44 -0.40
N ASN A 48 6.41 -4.44 0.13
CA ASN A 48 6.16 -3.91 1.46
C ASN A 48 5.63 -2.48 1.39
N VAL A 49 4.62 -2.19 2.20
CA VAL A 49 4.11 -0.83 2.42
C VAL A 49 3.95 -0.59 3.91
N LEU A 50 4.56 0.48 4.40
CA LEU A 50 4.43 0.98 5.77
C LEU A 50 3.85 2.38 5.74
N ILE A 51 2.91 2.65 6.64
CA ILE A 51 2.40 4.00 6.85
C ILE A 51 2.94 4.51 8.18
N GLY A 52 3.76 5.55 8.11
CA GLY A 52 4.33 6.20 9.29
C GLY A 52 3.25 6.88 10.14
N PRO A 53 3.50 7.11 11.45
CA PRO A 53 2.62 7.90 12.30
C PRO A 53 2.41 9.35 11.82
N ASP A 54 3.35 9.87 11.03
CA ASP A 54 3.28 11.17 10.35
C ASP A 54 2.42 11.15 9.07
N GLY A 55 1.90 9.97 8.70
CA GLY A 55 1.10 9.73 7.50
C GLY A 55 1.93 9.52 6.23
N ASP A 56 3.25 9.52 6.33
CA ASP A 56 4.11 9.23 5.19
C ASP A 56 4.04 7.77 4.81
N CYS A 57 4.09 7.48 3.52
CA CYS A 57 4.11 6.10 3.03
C CYS A 57 5.54 5.72 2.67
N HIS A 58 5.96 4.55 3.13
CA HIS A 58 7.23 3.93 2.83
C HIS A 58 6.97 2.65 2.04
N THR A 59 7.75 2.42 0.99
CA THR A 59 7.68 1.18 0.22
C THR A 59 9.07 0.67 -0.15
N TRP A 60 9.24 -0.64 -0.14
CA TRP A 60 10.47 -1.32 -0.53
C TRP A 60 10.15 -2.75 -0.97
N ASN A 61 11.09 -3.33 -1.72
CA ASN A 61 11.09 -4.75 -2.02
C ASN A 61 12.13 -5.42 -1.15
N ASP A 62 11.77 -6.55 -0.53
CA ASP A 62 12.64 -7.42 0.27
C ASP A 62 13.42 -6.75 1.42
N GLY A 63 13.69 -7.51 2.48
CA GLY A 63 14.52 -7.05 3.59
C GLY A 63 13.90 -5.89 4.40
N GLN A 64 14.76 -5.02 4.94
CA GLN A 64 14.42 -4.08 6.01
C GLN A 64 14.04 -2.67 5.51
N PRO A 65 13.19 -1.92 6.25
CA PRO A 65 12.71 -0.58 5.88
C PRO A 65 13.80 0.48 5.62
N GLY A 66 15.06 0.23 6.00
CA GLY A 66 16.18 1.15 5.82
C GLY A 66 16.50 1.50 4.37
N GLN A 67 16.01 0.72 3.39
CA GLN A 67 16.10 1.01 1.96
C GLN A 67 14.79 1.53 1.36
N SER A 68 13.84 1.97 2.18
CA SER A 68 12.52 2.37 1.71
C SER A 68 12.49 3.69 0.92
N LEU A 69 11.67 3.69 -0.12
CA LEU A 69 11.23 4.90 -0.82
C LEU A 69 10.13 5.57 0.00
N ARG A 70 10.36 6.82 0.40
CA ARG A 70 9.44 7.60 1.24
C ARG A 70 8.65 8.61 0.42
N PHE A 71 7.33 8.58 0.55
CA PHE A 71 6.39 9.50 -0.07
C PHE A 71 5.61 10.27 0.99
N ARG A 72 5.87 11.58 1.04
CA ARG A 72 5.45 12.42 2.16
C ARG A 72 4.04 12.97 2.02
N VAL A 73 3.39 13.23 3.15
CA VAL A 73 2.17 14.04 3.17
C VAL A 73 2.48 15.46 2.69
N PRO A 74 1.62 16.07 1.83
CA PRO A 74 1.91 17.38 1.24
C PRO A 74 1.94 18.51 2.27
N VAL A 75 1.01 18.48 3.24
CA VAL A 75 0.74 19.61 4.14
C VAL A 75 1.79 19.78 5.23
N LEU A 76 2.34 18.68 5.76
CA LEU A 76 3.30 18.71 6.86
C LEU A 76 4.74 18.30 6.45
N GLY A 77 4.92 17.65 5.29
CA GLY A 77 6.20 17.06 4.90
C GLY A 77 6.81 17.60 3.60
N GLY A 78 6.13 18.50 2.88
CA GLY A 78 6.59 19.03 1.59
C GLY A 78 6.59 17.99 0.46
N GLY A 79 5.71 16.98 0.54
CA GLY A 79 5.63 15.91 -0.45
C GLY A 79 5.25 16.40 -1.85
N MET A 80 6.10 16.13 -2.84
CA MET A 80 5.87 16.49 -4.25
C MET A 80 4.95 15.50 -5.00
N SER A 81 4.62 14.36 -4.37
CA SER A 81 3.90 13.25 -5.01
C SER A 81 2.68 12.78 -4.20
N PRO A 82 1.70 13.66 -3.90
CA PRO A 82 0.50 13.33 -3.12
C PRO A 82 -0.26 12.11 -3.64
N ARG A 83 -0.40 12.02 -4.96
CA ARG A 83 -1.15 10.93 -5.61
C ARG A 83 -0.47 9.59 -5.44
N VAL A 84 0.87 9.55 -5.48
CA VAL A 84 1.64 8.32 -5.27
C VAL A 84 1.52 7.89 -3.80
N ARG A 85 1.64 8.82 -2.85
CA ARG A 85 1.38 8.55 -1.43
C ARG A 85 -0.01 7.94 -1.23
N ASN A 86 -1.03 8.52 -1.84
CA ASN A 86 -2.40 8.01 -1.74
C ASN A 86 -2.59 6.66 -2.43
N ALA A 87 -1.90 6.40 -3.54
CA ALA A 87 -1.88 5.08 -4.17
C ALA A 87 -1.26 4.03 -3.25
N LEU A 88 -0.20 4.36 -2.51
CA LEU A 88 0.41 3.46 -1.53
C LEU A 88 -0.54 3.15 -0.36
N MET A 89 -1.36 4.11 0.09
CA MET A 89 -2.42 3.82 1.06
C MET A 89 -3.43 2.79 0.54
N MET A 90 -3.87 2.94 -0.72
CA MET A 90 -4.77 1.97 -1.36
C MET A 90 -4.11 0.60 -1.49
N LEU A 91 -2.82 0.56 -1.86
CA LEU A 91 -2.06 -0.66 -1.98
C LEU A 91 -1.92 -1.39 -0.63
N ALA A 92 -1.60 -0.68 0.45
CA ALA A 92 -1.56 -1.27 1.80
C ALA A 92 -2.91 -1.89 2.19
N PHE A 93 -4.01 -1.24 1.83
CA PHE A 93 -5.35 -1.79 2.06
C PHE A 93 -5.66 -3.00 1.18
N ALA A 94 -5.28 -2.97 -0.10
CA ALA A 94 -5.41 -4.12 -0.98
C ALA A 94 -4.63 -5.33 -0.45
N ILE A 95 -3.37 -5.13 -0.04
CA ILE A 95 -2.55 -6.17 0.60
C ILE A 95 -3.23 -6.71 1.86
N LYS A 96 -3.79 -5.84 2.69
CA LYS A 96 -4.54 -6.27 3.89
C LYS A 96 -5.72 -7.17 3.50
N LEU A 97 -6.55 -6.76 2.54
CA LEU A 97 -7.70 -7.55 2.08
C LEU A 97 -7.27 -8.88 1.47
N ASP A 98 -6.24 -8.88 0.61
CA ASP A 98 -5.72 -10.10 0.00
C ASP A 98 -5.12 -11.05 1.04
N ASN A 99 -4.47 -10.53 2.09
CA ASN A 99 -3.97 -11.35 3.19
C ASN A 99 -5.11 -11.93 4.07
N GLU A 100 -6.27 -11.28 4.13
CA GLU A 100 -7.45 -11.77 4.83
C GLU A 100 -8.17 -12.86 4.01
N ASP A 101 -8.33 -12.65 2.71
CA ASP A 101 -9.02 -13.57 1.81
C ASP A 101 -8.12 -14.75 1.37
N TYR A 102 -6.82 -14.50 1.23
CA TYR A 102 -5.80 -15.45 0.77
C TYR A 102 -4.54 -15.35 1.65
N PRO A 103 -4.56 -15.93 2.86
CA PRO A 103 -3.42 -15.83 3.79
C PRO A 103 -2.14 -16.44 3.20
N GLN A 104 -1.04 -15.69 3.28
CA GLN A 104 0.32 -16.22 3.04
C GLN A 104 0.79 -16.95 4.31
N ARG A 105 1.52 -18.07 4.16
CA ARG A 105 2.02 -18.79 5.33
C ARG A 105 3.13 -17.94 5.95
N SER A 106 3.29 -18.02 7.27
CA SER A 106 4.34 -17.28 7.98
C SER A 106 5.74 -17.63 7.45
N GLU A 107 5.93 -18.86 6.97
CA GLU A 107 7.16 -19.36 6.34
C GLU A 107 7.48 -18.65 5.01
N ASP A 108 6.48 -18.05 4.36
CA ASP A 108 6.63 -17.35 3.07
C ASP A 108 7.09 -15.89 3.24
N LEU A 109 7.18 -15.41 4.49
CA LEU A 109 7.42 -14.00 4.85
C LEU A 109 8.71 -13.78 5.66
N GLU A 110 9.39 -14.86 6.08
CA GLU A 110 10.68 -14.87 6.79
C GLU A 110 11.89 -14.92 5.84
#